data_AF-A0A3R9YME7-F1
#
_entry.id   AF-A0A3R9YME7-F1
#
_cell.length_a   1.000
_cell.length_b   1.000
_cell.length_c   1.000
_cell.angle_alpha   90.00
_cell.angle_beta   90.00
_cell.angle_gamma   90.00
#
_symmetry.space_group_name_H-M   'P 1'
#
loop_
_entity.id
_entity.type
_entity.pdbx_description
1 polymer ?
#
loop_
_entity_poly.entity_id
_entity_poly.type
_entity_poly.pdbx_seq_one_letter_code
_entity_poly.pdbx_strand_id
1 'polypeptide(L)'
;MKVASFWDGPITALETACLLSFARRGAHVRLYSFEPKSLPAPIEVRDAGEVLDRSYLNRFLTNGKPNVAHFADLFRLVMMKQTDEVWIDCDVLLVRPDLDDWPADLFVREGDSQIINCVLRVSDQTVLDKAIEFTEACLDKDLPWAATQNVIPRAIECQHLEVPISSPAVYSPVQADDWFKLVLPEYRDECERLTSRARTVHLFDNVLQRVGFFKDIAPPAGSYLHARLEEQDLLSLFKAEYPAEVVRNMHDGWKLRFSGEAIGLGALVRQAIPALRRTAARRATR
;
A
#
# COMPACT_ATOMS: atom_id res chain seq x y z
N MET A 1 16.44 6.79 -13.76
CA MET A 1 15.69 5.62 -13.24
C MET A 1 14.32 5.55 -13.90
N LYS A 2 13.82 4.35 -14.22
CA LYS A 2 12.45 4.12 -14.66
C LYS A 2 11.68 3.43 -13.54
N VAL A 3 10.50 3.95 -13.21
CA VAL A 3 9.62 3.36 -12.20
C VAL A 3 8.26 3.09 -12.81
N ALA A 4 7.64 2.00 -12.38
CA ALA A 4 6.34 1.59 -12.88
C ALA A 4 5.41 1.15 -11.75
N SER A 5 4.12 1.43 -11.95
CA SER A 5 3.02 1.01 -11.09
C SER A 5 1.88 0.45 -11.93
N PHE A 6 0.98 -0.30 -11.30
CA PHE A 6 -0.32 -0.67 -11.86
C PHE A 6 -1.44 -0.05 -11.03
N TRP A 7 -2.50 0.40 -11.70
CA TRP A 7 -3.72 0.84 -11.02
C TRP A 7 -4.98 0.46 -11.78
N ASP A 8 -5.92 -0.16 -11.08
CA ASP A 8 -7.27 -0.42 -11.56
C ASP A 8 -8.29 0.44 -10.80
N GLY A 9 -9.29 0.96 -11.52
CA GLY A 9 -10.28 1.88 -10.94
C GLY A 9 -9.85 3.36 -10.85
N PRO A 10 -10.67 4.23 -10.22
CA PRO A 10 -10.39 5.66 -10.15
C PRO A 10 -9.09 5.97 -9.40
N ILE A 11 -8.31 6.91 -9.91
CA ILE A 11 -7.09 7.39 -9.25
C ILE A 11 -7.37 8.74 -8.56
N THR A 12 -6.88 8.90 -7.33
CA THR A 12 -7.13 10.05 -6.47
C THR A 12 -5.94 11.01 -6.46
N ALA A 13 -6.10 12.15 -5.79
CA ALA A 13 -5.01 13.12 -5.61
C ALA A 13 -3.80 12.50 -4.91
N LEU A 14 -3.99 11.60 -3.92
CA LEU A 14 -2.90 10.98 -3.18
C LEU A 14 -2.01 10.09 -4.06
N GLU A 15 -2.61 9.17 -4.83
CA GLU A 15 -1.81 8.32 -5.74
C GLU A 15 -1.13 9.16 -6.82
N THR A 16 -1.84 10.17 -7.34
CA THR A 16 -1.26 11.10 -8.32
C THR A 16 -0.07 11.86 -7.74
N ALA A 17 -0.15 12.29 -6.48
CA ALA A 17 0.93 12.95 -5.78
C ALA A 17 2.14 12.03 -5.58
N CYS A 18 1.91 10.77 -5.20
CA CYS A 18 2.95 9.75 -5.10
C CYS A 18 3.68 9.56 -6.43
N LEU A 19 2.97 9.35 -7.54
CA LEU A 19 3.58 9.22 -8.86
C LEU A 19 4.35 10.49 -9.28
N LEU A 20 3.76 11.67 -9.07
CA LEU A 20 4.43 12.94 -9.37
C LEU A 20 5.67 13.20 -8.51
N SER A 21 5.71 12.69 -7.27
CA SER A 21 6.87 12.84 -6.40
C SER A 21 8.14 12.22 -6.99
N PHE A 22 8.00 11.15 -7.76
CA PHE A 22 9.08 10.54 -8.55
C PHE A 22 9.33 11.34 -9.84
N ALA A 23 8.26 11.67 -10.56
CA ALA A 23 8.33 12.30 -11.88
C ALA A 23 9.03 13.67 -11.83
N ARG A 24 8.68 14.49 -10.84
CA ARG A 24 9.26 15.84 -10.62
C ARG A 24 10.74 15.81 -10.21
N ARG A 25 11.25 14.66 -9.77
CA ARG A 25 12.67 14.43 -9.44
C ARG A 25 13.43 13.69 -10.54
N GLY A 26 12.86 13.62 -11.75
CA GLY A 26 13.54 13.10 -12.93
C GLY A 26 13.43 11.59 -13.13
N ALA A 27 12.58 10.90 -12.37
CA ALA A 27 12.22 9.53 -12.70
C ALA A 27 11.34 9.52 -13.96
N HIS A 28 11.57 8.55 -14.84
CA HIS A 28 10.59 8.24 -15.87
C HIS A 28 9.50 7.37 -15.23
N VAL A 29 8.31 7.95 -15.04
CA VAL A 29 7.20 7.31 -14.30
C VAL A 29 6.19 6.78 -15.28
N ARG A 30 5.89 5.48 -15.15
CA ARG A 30 4.85 4.81 -15.92
C ARG A 30 3.75 4.27 -15.03
N LEU A 31 2.50 4.57 -15.38
CA LEU A 31 1.33 3.94 -14.81
C LEU A 31 0.70 3.01 -15.84
N TYR A 32 0.67 1.72 -15.53
CA TYR A 32 -0.10 0.73 -16.28
C TYR A 32 -1.55 0.69 -15.81
N SER A 33 -2.49 0.74 -16.75
CA SER A 33 -3.91 0.52 -16.46
C SER A 33 -4.62 -0.05 -17.68
N PHE A 34 -5.69 -0.81 -17.45
CA PHE A 34 -6.54 -1.29 -18.55
C PHE A 34 -7.54 -0.23 -19.03
N GLU A 35 -7.79 0.80 -18.21
CA GLU A 35 -8.66 1.91 -18.55
C GLU A 35 -7.82 3.17 -18.75
N PRO A 36 -8.14 4.01 -19.74
CA PRO A 36 -7.47 5.30 -19.89
C PRO A 36 -7.51 6.12 -18.60
N LYS A 37 -6.37 6.72 -18.23
CA LYS A 37 -6.25 7.65 -17.09
C LYS A 37 -5.86 9.03 -17.58
N SER A 38 -6.52 10.06 -17.06
CA SER A 38 -6.10 11.44 -17.25
C SER A 38 -5.21 11.84 -16.08
N LEU A 39 -3.89 11.82 -16.29
CA LEU A 39 -2.90 12.18 -15.29
C LEU A 39 -2.05 13.35 -15.76
N PRO A 40 -1.56 14.19 -14.83
CA PRO A 40 -0.66 15.27 -15.17
C PRO A 40 0.67 14.75 -15.73
N ALA A 41 1.19 15.43 -16.75
CA ALA A 41 2.55 15.21 -17.21
C ALA A 41 3.55 15.46 -16.05
N PRO A 42 4.71 14.76 -16.03
CA PRO A 42 5.21 13.86 -17.07
C PRO A 42 4.93 12.36 -16.82
N ILE A 43 3.83 12.00 -16.15
CA ILE A 43 3.45 10.60 -15.96
C ILE A 43 3.03 9.99 -17.30
N GLU A 44 3.68 8.90 -17.71
CA GLU A 44 3.30 8.11 -18.88
C GLU A 44 2.22 7.09 -18.49
N VAL A 45 1.07 7.08 -19.19
CA VAL A 45 0.05 6.04 -19.00
C VAL A 45 0.16 5.02 -20.13
N ARG A 46 0.26 3.73 -19.79
CA ARG A 46 0.32 2.62 -20.75
C ARG A 46 -0.77 1.59 -20.50
N ASP A 47 -1.11 0.85 -21.56
CA ASP A 47 -2.07 -0.24 -21.45
C ASP A 47 -1.45 -1.39 -20.66
N ALA A 48 -2.13 -1.80 -19.58
CA ALA A 48 -1.74 -2.96 -18.77
C ALA A 48 -1.77 -4.28 -19.57
N GLY A 49 -2.58 -4.34 -20.64
CA GLY A 49 -2.64 -5.48 -21.56
C GLY A 49 -1.33 -5.77 -22.29
N GLU A 50 -0.40 -4.81 -22.32
CA GLU A 50 0.95 -5.03 -22.85
C GLU A 50 1.79 -5.96 -21.96
N VAL A 51 1.49 -6.02 -20.66
CA VAL A 51 2.21 -6.83 -19.67
C VAL A 51 1.47 -8.13 -19.39
N LEU A 52 0.17 -8.04 -19.08
CA LEU A 52 -0.66 -9.17 -18.70
C LEU A 52 -2.10 -8.98 -19.18
N ASP A 53 -2.71 -10.03 -19.72
CA ASP A 53 -4.07 -9.98 -20.24
C ASP A 53 -5.09 -9.66 -19.15
N ARG A 54 -6.09 -8.84 -19.49
CA ARG A 54 -7.14 -8.40 -18.56
C ARG A 54 -7.92 -9.55 -17.92
N SER A 55 -8.04 -10.69 -18.59
CA SER A 55 -8.74 -11.87 -18.05
C SER A 55 -8.17 -12.37 -16.73
N TYR A 56 -6.89 -12.12 -16.43
CA TYR A 56 -6.26 -12.52 -15.17
C TYR A 56 -6.82 -11.78 -13.94
N LEU A 57 -7.41 -10.59 -14.11
CA LEU A 57 -8.00 -9.83 -12.99
C LEU A 57 -9.06 -10.64 -12.22
N ASN A 58 -9.79 -11.51 -12.93
CA ASN A 58 -10.89 -12.28 -12.35
C ASN A 58 -10.46 -13.68 -11.86
N ARG A 59 -9.18 -14.02 -12.00
CA ARG A 59 -8.67 -15.37 -11.70
C ARG A 59 -8.03 -15.50 -10.32
N PHE A 60 -7.67 -14.39 -9.69
CA PHE A 60 -7.26 -14.39 -8.30
C PHE A 60 -8.47 -14.15 -7.41
N LEU A 61 -8.76 -15.07 -6.49
CA LEU A 61 -9.96 -15.02 -5.66
C LEU A 61 -9.60 -14.94 -4.17
N THR A 62 -10.33 -14.08 -3.46
CA THR A 62 -10.33 -14.05 -1.99
C THR A 62 -11.77 -13.93 -1.51
N ASN A 63 -12.23 -14.88 -0.70
CA ASN A 63 -13.61 -15.03 -0.27
C ASN A 63 -14.60 -15.05 -1.46
N GLY A 64 -14.24 -15.82 -2.51
CA GLY A 64 -15.02 -15.99 -3.73
C GLY A 64 -15.14 -14.75 -4.62
N LYS A 65 -14.31 -13.71 -4.40
CA LYS A 65 -14.33 -12.46 -5.19
C LYS A 65 -12.97 -12.17 -5.82
N PRO A 66 -12.93 -11.53 -7.01
CA PRO A 66 -11.69 -11.05 -7.61
C PRO A 66 -10.84 -10.22 -6.65
N ASN A 67 -9.54 -10.51 -6.59
CA ASN A 67 -8.57 -9.81 -5.77
C ASN A 67 -7.51 -9.12 -6.66
N VAL A 68 -7.65 -7.80 -6.79
CA VAL A 68 -6.75 -6.97 -7.59
C VAL A 68 -5.33 -6.92 -7.01
N ALA A 69 -5.16 -7.08 -5.68
CA ALA A 69 -3.83 -7.06 -5.07
C ALA A 69 -3.01 -8.30 -5.47
N HIS A 70 -3.63 -9.49 -5.52
CA HIS A 70 -2.97 -10.70 -6.05
C HIS A 70 -2.67 -10.60 -7.54
N PHE A 71 -3.57 -9.98 -8.31
CA PHE A 71 -3.28 -9.66 -9.70
C PHE A 71 -2.05 -8.74 -9.82
N ALA A 72 -1.97 -7.69 -9.00
CA ALA A 72 -0.82 -6.77 -8.98
C ALA A 72 0.49 -7.48 -8.58
N ASP A 73 0.43 -8.52 -7.75
CA ASP A 73 1.59 -9.37 -7.45
C ASP A 73 2.09 -10.12 -8.70
N LEU A 74 1.21 -10.71 -9.51
CA LEU A 74 1.63 -11.31 -10.78
C LEU A 74 2.11 -10.25 -11.78
N PHE A 75 1.36 -9.16 -11.90
CA PHE A 75 1.63 -8.08 -12.83
C PHE A 75 3.03 -7.50 -12.64
N ARG A 76 3.43 -7.19 -11.39
CA ARG A 76 4.75 -6.60 -11.11
C ARG A 76 5.89 -7.53 -11.50
N LEU A 77 5.72 -8.84 -11.28
CA LEU A 77 6.72 -9.85 -11.65
C LEU A 77 6.88 -9.96 -13.17
N VAL A 78 5.75 -10.05 -13.89
CA VAL A 78 5.75 -10.11 -15.36
C VAL A 78 6.29 -8.82 -15.97
N MET A 79 5.94 -7.65 -15.40
CA MET A 79 6.49 -6.36 -15.80
C MET A 79 8.01 -6.31 -15.65
N MET A 80 8.54 -6.72 -14.49
CA MET A 80 9.99 -6.73 -14.26
C MET A 80 10.73 -7.73 -15.15
N LYS A 81 10.07 -8.82 -15.57
CA LYS A 81 10.61 -9.78 -16.55
C LYS A 81 10.72 -9.18 -17.95
N GLN A 82 9.78 -8.31 -18.32
CA GLN A 82 9.72 -7.71 -19.66
C GLN A 82 10.49 -6.38 -19.76
N THR A 83 10.89 -5.78 -18.64
CA THR A 83 11.40 -4.40 -18.61
C THR A 83 12.55 -4.19 -17.61
N ASP A 84 13.20 -3.03 -17.71
CA ASP A 84 14.20 -2.55 -16.77
C ASP A 84 13.64 -1.68 -15.62
N GLU A 85 12.32 -1.71 -15.38
CA GLU A 85 11.64 -0.78 -14.47
C GLU A 85 11.61 -1.25 -13.01
N VAL A 86 11.75 -0.31 -12.09
CA VAL A 86 11.58 -0.57 -10.65
C VAL A 86 10.08 -0.49 -10.32
N TRP A 87 9.56 -1.49 -9.64
CA TRP A 87 8.18 -1.46 -9.17
C TRP A 87 8.05 -0.51 -7.98
N ILE A 88 7.03 0.35 -8.02
CA ILE A 88 6.56 1.12 -6.87
C ILE A 88 5.04 0.98 -6.76
N ASP A 89 4.49 0.75 -5.57
CA ASP A 89 3.05 0.86 -5.35
C ASP A 89 2.61 2.34 -5.50
N CYS A 90 1.36 2.58 -5.90
CA CYS A 90 0.84 3.93 -6.15
C CYS A 90 0.72 4.79 -4.88
N ASP A 91 0.97 4.22 -3.70
CA ASP A 91 0.94 4.86 -2.39
C ASP A 91 2.34 4.99 -1.75
N VAL A 92 3.39 4.94 -2.58
CA VAL A 92 4.76 5.22 -2.17
C VAL A 92 5.12 6.66 -2.55
N LEU A 93 5.43 7.46 -1.54
CA LEU A 93 5.90 8.84 -1.73
C LEU A 93 7.42 8.87 -1.73
N LEU A 94 8.02 9.43 -2.78
CA LEU A 94 9.42 9.80 -2.77
C LEU A 94 9.59 11.05 -1.90
N VAL A 95 10.43 10.96 -0.86
CA VAL A 95 10.68 12.06 0.09
C VAL A 95 12.08 12.62 -0.04
N ARG A 96 13.03 11.87 -0.61
CA ARG A 96 14.39 12.34 -0.89
C ARG A 96 14.60 12.60 -2.38
N PRO A 97 15.27 13.71 -2.78
CA PRO A 97 15.42 14.06 -4.18
C PRO A 97 16.35 13.16 -5.01
N ASP A 98 17.22 12.37 -4.36
CA ASP A 98 18.24 11.58 -5.04
C ASP A 98 17.69 10.24 -5.59
N LEU A 99 17.72 10.13 -6.91
CA LEU A 99 17.43 8.88 -7.63
C LEU A 99 18.69 8.07 -7.94
N ASP A 100 19.86 8.61 -7.61
CA ASP A 100 21.15 7.96 -7.81
C ASP A 100 21.36 6.85 -6.78
N ASP A 101 22.21 5.88 -7.13
CA ASP A 101 22.60 4.77 -6.25
C ASP A 101 21.42 3.91 -5.74
N TRP A 102 20.36 3.77 -6.54
CA TRP A 102 19.38 2.70 -6.33
C TRP A 102 20.03 1.37 -6.74
N PRO A 103 19.94 0.32 -5.89
CA PRO A 103 20.58 -0.94 -6.20
C PRO A 103 19.92 -1.62 -7.40
N ALA A 104 20.70 -2.39 -8.17
CA ALA A 104 20.19 -3.11 -9.34
C ALA A 104 19.10 -4.13 -8.96
N ASP A 105 19.24 -4.74 -7.78
CA ASP A 105 18.21 -5.50 -7.10
C ASP A 105 17.80 -4.79 -5.82
N LEU A 106 16.50 -4.63 -5.61
CA LEU A 106 15.93 -3.91 -4.49
C LEU A 106 14.93 -4.79 -3.77
N PHE A 107 15.38 -5.35 -2.64
CA PHE A 107 14.56 -6.10 -1.71
C PHE A 107 14.55 -5.38 -0.36
N VAL A 108 13.38 -5.06 0.18
CA VAL A 108 13.27 -4.41 1.49
C VAL A 108 12.67 -5.40 2.46
N ARG A 109 13.38 -5.74 3.54
CA ARG A 109 12.92 -6.77 4.50
C ARG A 109 12.26 -6.16 5.73
N GLU A 110 10.99 -6.50 5.96
CA GLU A 110 10.26 -6.20 7.19
C GLU A 110 10.24 -7.44 8.11
N GLY A 111 10.63 -7.25 9.37
CA GLY A 111 10.81 -8.35 10.31
C GLY A 111 11.89 -9.35 9.90
N ASP A 112 11.72 -10.61 10.32
CA ASP A 112 12.75 -11.65 10.19
C ASP A 112 12.79 -12.31 8.80
N SER A 113 11.70 -12.28 8.02
CA SER A 113 11.61 -13.06 6.77
C SER A 113 10.78 -12.45 5.64
N GLN A 114 10.09 -11.33 5.84
CA GLN A 114 9.18 -10.80 4.81
C GLN A 114 9.88 -9.75 3.96
N ILE A 115 9.84 -9.92 2.63
CA ILE A 115 10.19 -8.85 1.69
C ILE A 115 8.92 -8.07 1.40
N ILE A 116 8.93 -6.76 1.65
CA ILE A 116 7.81 -5.89 1.29
C ILE A 116 7.80 -5.66 -0.22
N ASN A 117 6.61 -5.60 -0.79
CA ASN A 117 6.45 -5.51 -2.24
C ASN A 117 6.19 -4.08 -2.75
N CYS A 118 6.04 -3.09 -1.85
CA CYS A 118 5.68 -1.72 -2.24
C CYS A 118 6.78 -0.97 -2.99
N VAL A 119 8.04 -1.38 -2.83
CA VAL A 119 9.17 -0.95 -3.66
C VAL A 119 10.04 -2.17 -3.92
N LEU A 120 10.22 -2.53 -5.19
CA LEU A 120 10.82 -3.81 -5.54
C LEU A 120 11.54 -3.76 -6.89
N ARG A 121 12.71 -4.39 -6.96
CA ARG A 121 13.38 -4.70 -8.22
C ARG A 121 14.04 -6.07 -8.14
N VAL A 122 13.72 -6.93 -9.09
CA VAL A 122 14.38 -8.22 -9.29
C VAL A 122 14.92 -8.25 -10.70
N SER A 123 16.24 -8.36 -10.84
CA SER A 123 16.95 -8.43 -12.11
C SER A 123 17.21 -9.88 -12.55
N ASP A 124 17.33 -10.80 -11.58
CA ASP A 124 17.53 -12.22 -11.84
C ASP A 124 16.28 -12.85 -12.47
N GLN A 125 16.43 -13.33 -13.71
CA GLN A 125 15.33 -13.91 -14.48
C GLN A 125 14.87 -15.27 -13.94
N THR A 126 15.75 -16.03 -13.30
CA THR A 126 15.40 -17.34 -12.73
C THR A 126 14.54 -17.18 -11.47
N VAL A 127 14.82 -16.15 -10.66
CA VAL A 127 13.98 -15.75 -9.53
C VAL A 127 12.62 -15.28 -10.02
N LEU A 128 12.58 -14.44 -11.06
CA LEU A 128 11.32 -13.97 -11.65
C LEU A 128 10.49 -15.15 -12.21
N ASP A 129 11.12 -16.07 -12.95
CA ASP A 129 10.44 -17.25 -13.50
C ASP A 129 9.80 -18.10 -12.39
N LYS A 130 10.53 -18.34 -11.30
CA LYS A 130 10.00 -19.11 -10.17
C LYS A 130 8.92 -18.37 -9.38
N ALA A 131 9.08 -17.07 -9.17
CA ALA A 131 8.06 -16.26 -8.52
C ALA A 131 6.77 -16.21 -9.34
N ILE A 132 6.88 -16.09 -10.67
CA ILE A 132 5.74 -16.16 -11.60
C ILE A 132 5.09 -17.54 -11.53
N GLU A 133 5.85 -18.63 -11.62
CA GLU A 133 5.33 -20.00 -11.49
C GLU A 133 4.53 -20.20 -10.18
N PHE A 134 5.08 -19.74 -9.05
CA PHE A 134 4.42 -19.83 -7.76
C PHE A 134 3.15 -18.98 -7.67
N THR A 135 3.13 -17.82 -8.32
CA THR A 135 1.97 -16.93 -8.36
C THR A 135 0.89 -17.48 -9.29
N GLU A 136 1.25 -18.01 -10.46
CA GLU A 136 0.31 -18.64 -11.39
C GLU A 136 -0.32 -19.91 -10.81
N ALA A 137 0.42 -20.65 -9.97
CA ALA A 137 -0.12 -21.78 -9.22
C ALA A 137 -1.25 -21.38 -8.24
N CYS A 138 -1.43 -20.10 -7.95
CA CYS A 138 -2.54 -19.56 -7.15
C CYS A 138 -3.80 -19.22 -7.97
N LEU A 139 -3.74 -19.23 -9.31
CA LEU A 139 -4.87 -18.91 -10.16
C LEU A 139 -6.06 -19.86 -9.93
N ASP A 140 -7.25 -19.27 -10.01
CA ASP A 140 -8.57 -19.91 -9.87
C ASP A 140 -8.81 -20.58 -8.50
N LYS A 141 -7.94 -20.33 -7.52
CA LYS A 141 -8.08 -20.77 -6.13
C LYS A 141 -8.58 -19.63 -5.25
N ASP A 142 -9.44 -19.96 -4.29
CA ASP A 142 -9.84 -19.03 -3.24
C ASP A 142 -8.80 -19.03 -2.12
N LEU A 143 -8.07 -17.92 -2.00
CA LEU A 143 -6.90 -17.81 -1.13
C LEU A 143 -7.00 -16.62 -0.19
N PRO A 144 -6.37 -16.70 1.00
CA PRO A 144 -6.23 -15.56 1.89
C PRO A 144 -5.52 -14.38 1.21
N TRP A 145 -5.81 -13.16 1.67
CA TRP A 145 -5.27 -11.92 1.12
C TRP A 145 -3.74 -11.89 0.95
N ALA A 146 -2.98 -12.54 1.83
CA ALA A 146 -1.52 -12.54 1.80
C ALA A 146 -0.87 -13.72 1.06
N ALA A 147 -1.64 -14.57 0.37
CA ALA A 147 -1.15 -15.84 -0.15
C ALA A 147 0.02 -15.73 -1.15
N THR A 148 0.10 -14.63 -1.90
CA THR A 148 1.13 -14.37 -2.91
C THR A 148 2.29 -13.51 -2.41
N GLN A 149 2.26 -13.02 -1.17
CA GLN A 149 3.28 -12.09 -0.67
C GLN A 149 4.67 -12.74 -0.52
N ASN A 150 4.74 -14.05 -0.27
CA ASN A 150 5.99 -14.77 -0.03
C ASN A 150 6.59 -15.45 -1.27
N VAL A 151 6.05 -15.21 -2.47
CA VAL A 151 6.52 -15.88 -3.70
C VAL A 151 7.97 -15.50 -4.04
N ILE A 152 8.38 -14.27 -3.75
CA ILE A 152 9.75 -13.79 -4.00
C ILE A 152 10.76 -14.41 -3.02
N PRO A 153 10.59 -14.30 -1.69
CA PRO A 153 11.45 -15.00 -0.73
C PRO A 153 11.58 -16.50 -1.07
N ARG A 154 10.45 -17.16 -1.36
CA ARG A 154 10.44 -18.57 -1.73
C ARG A 154 11.20 -18.85 -3.03
N ALA A 155 11.10 -17.99 -4.04
CA ALA A 155 11.84 -18.13 -5.29
C ALA A 155 13.35 -18.00 -5.07
N ILE A 156 13.79 -17.02 -4.28
CA ILE A 156 15.19 -16.83 -3.89
C ILE A 156 15.72 -18.06 -3.16
N GLU A 157 14.98 -18.56 -2.17
CA GLU A 157 15.32 -19.76 -1.41
C GLU A 157 15.43 -21.00 -2.31
N CYS A 158 14.48 -21.20 -3.23
CA CYS A 158 14.51 -22.31 -4.18
C CYS A 158 15.70 -22.26 -5.15
N GLN A 159 16.29 -21.09 -5.38
CA GLN A 159 17.48 -20.93 -6.21
C GLN A 159 18.78 -20.91 -5.38
N HIS A 160 18.69 -20.99 -4.05
CA HIS A 160 19.85 -20.89 -3.14
C HIS A 160 20.68 -19.62 -3.37
N LEU A 161 20.02 -18.50 -3.68
CA LEU A 161 20.68 -17.23 -3.95
C LEU A 161 20.78 -16.38 -2.69
N GLU A 162 21.93 -15.70 -2.53
CA GLU A 162 22.07 -14.59 -1.61
C GLU A 162 21.76 -13.29 -2.34
N VAL A 163 20.81 -12.52 -1.81
CA VAL A 163 20.39 -11.23 -2.40
C VAL A 163 20.71 -10.07 -1.47
N PRO A 164 20.97 -8.87 -2.01
CA PRO A 164 21.13 -7.69 -1.18
C PRO A 164 19.81 -7.33 -0.51
N ILE A 165 19.82 -7.14 0.81
CA ILE A 165 18.66 -6.70 1.58
C ILE A 165 18.84 -5.23 1.99
N SER A 166 17.91 -4.39 1.55
CA SER A 166 17.80 -2.99 1.94
C SER A 166 17.04 -2.84 3.25
N SER A 167 17.42 -1.81 4.02
CA SER A 167 16.79 -1.49 5.30
C SER A 167 15.42 -0.83 5.10
N PRO A 168 14.38 -1.21 5.88
CA PRO A 168 13.12 -0.48 5.95
C PRO A 168 13.30 1.01 6.29
N ALA A 169 14.31 1.36 7.09
CA ALA A 169 14.60 2.76 7.41
C ALA A 169 14.91 3.64 6.18
N VAL A 170 15.25 3.03 5.03
CA VAL A 170 15.49 3.73 3.77
C VAL A 170 14.23 3.80 2.91
N TYR A 171 13.37 2.77 2.90
CA TYR A 171 12.28 2.68 1.91
C TYR A 171 10.86 2.66 2.49
N SER A 172 10.70 2.26 3.76
CA SER A 172 9.43 2.26 4.48
C SER A 172 9.67 2.39 6.00
N PRO A 173 10.12 3.57 6.48
CA PRO A 173 10.55 3.76 7.87
C PRO A 173 9.40 3.83 8.88
N VAL A 174 8.17 4.08 8.41
CA VAL A 174 6.95 4.05 9.21
C VAL A 174 6.22 2.76 8.89
N GLN A 175 5.74 2.07 9.93
CA GLN A 175 5.06 0.78 9.80
C GLN A 175 3.55 0.98 9.60
N ALA A 176 2.86 -0.03 9.05
CA ALA A 176 1.43 0.07 8.73
C ALA A 176 0.56 0.39 9.97
N ASP A 177 0.88 -0.16 11.13
CA ASP A 177 0.15 0.12 12.39
C ASP A 177 0.32 1.56 12.87
N ASP A 178 1.36 2.25 12.39
CA ASP A 178 1.73 3.62 12.72
C ASP A 178 1.34 4.63 11.62
N TRP A 179 0.52 4.23 10.64
CA TRP A 179 0.09 5.08 9.51
C TRP A 179 -0.39 6.47 9.93
N PHE A 180 -1.09 6.56 11.07
CA PHE A 180 -1.68 7.79 11.60
C PHE A 180 -0.62 8.86 11.92
N LYS A 181 0.61 8.45 12.22
CA LYS A 181 1.73 9.38 12.50
C LYS A 181 2.06 10.25 11.28
N LEU A 182 1.87 9.72 10.07
CA LEU A 182 2.12 10.44 8.83
C LEU A 182 1.15 11.62 8.63
N VAL A 183 -0.08 11.50 9.13
CA VAL A 183 -1.18 12.44 8.85
C VAL A 183 -1.60 13.30 10.05
N LEU A 184 -1.13 12.99 11.27
CA LEU A 184 -1.46 13.75 12.46
C LEU A 184 -0.32 14.73 12.85
N PRO A 185 -0.60 16.05 13.01
CA PRO A 185 0.42 17.05 13.29
C PRO A 185 1.31 16.77 14.51
N GLU A 186 0.74 16.22 15.57
CA GLU A 186 1.45 15.91 16.83
C GLU A 186 2.57 14.86 16.68
N TYR A 187 2.61 14.11 15.57
CA TYR A 187 3.66 13.12 15.28
C TYR A 187 4.67 13.59 14.24
N ARG A 188 4.56 14.83 13.75
CA ARG A 188 5.45 15.34 12.69
C ARG A 188 6.92 15.15 13.02
N ASP A 189 7.37 15.61 14.19
CA ASP A 189 8.78 15.54 14.58
C ASP A 189 9.28 14.10 14.72
N GLU A 190 8.40 13.17 15.11
CA GLU A 190 8.73 11.74 15.14
C GLU A 190 8.97 11.21 13.72
N CYS A 191 8.06 11.51 12.79
CA CYS A 191 8.21 11.14 11.39
C CYS A 191 9.45 11.77 10.76
N GLU A 192 9.76 13.04 11.04
CA GLU A 192 10.99 13.70 10.56
C GLU A 192 12.25 12.94 11.02
N ARG A 193 12.30 12.50 12.28
CA ARG A 193 13.42 11.67 12.76
C ARG A 193 13.48 10.31 12.07
N LEU A 194 12.34 9.61 11.98
CA LEU A 194 12.27 8.28 11.37
C LEU A 194 12.67 8.30 9.89
N THR A 195 12.33 9.38 9.19
CA THR A 195 12.51 9.54 7.74
C THR A 195 13.78 10.30 7.37
N SER A 196 14.60 10.70 8.35
CA SER A 196 15.84 11.45 8.13
C SER A 196 16.83 10.83 7.14
N ARG A 197 16.74 9.51 6.92
CA ARG A 197 17.54 8.76 5.93
C ARG A 197 16.69 8.07 4.86
N ALA A 198 15.38 8.27 4.88
CA ALA A 198 14.46 7.60 3.98
C ALA A 198 14.52 8.23 2.59
N ARG A 199 14.52 7.38 1.57
CA ARG A 199 14.24 7.74 0.18
C ARG A 199 12.75 7.81 -0.06
N THR A 200 12.02 6.80 0.43
CA THR A 200 10.57 6.68 0.24
C THR A 200 9.84 6.48 1.56
N VAL A 201 8.55 6.81 1.55
CA VAL A 201 7.61 6.52 2.64
C VAL A 201 6.39 5.84 2.04
N HIS A 202 5.99 4.70 2.60
CA HIS A 202 4.76 4.00 2.23
C HIS A 202 3.57 4.60 2.98
N LEU A 203 2.46 4.86 2.29
CA LEU A 203 1.27 5.51 2.83
C LEU A 203 0.13 4.54 3.16
N PHE A 204 0.28 3.25 2.82
CA PHE A 204 -0.65 2.17 3.17
C PHE A 204 -2.09 2.40 2.68
N ASP A 205 -2.28 2.44 1.36
CA ASP A 205 -3.54 2.75 0.70
C ASP A 205 -4.72 1.93 1.23
N ASN A 206 -4.48 0.63 1.42
CA ASN A 206 -5.46 -0.30 1.97
C ASN A 206 -5.89 0.08 3.40
N VAL A 207 -4.98 0.61 4.21
CA VAL A 207 -5.29 1.10 5.57
C VAL A 207 -6.10 2.39 5.48
N LEU A 208 -5.65 3.35 4.67
CA LEU A 208 -6.37 4.61 4.45
C LEU A 208 -7.80 4.38 3.95
N GLN A 209 -7.98 3.45 3.02
CA GLN A 209 -9.30 3.06 2.52
C GLN A 209 -10.18 2.46 3.62
N ARG A 210 -9.64 1.56 4.46
CA ARG A 210 -10.37 0.93 5.56
C ARG A 210 -10.75 1.90 6.68
N VAL A 211 -9.93 2.90 6.92
CA VAL A 211 -10.21 3.99 7.87
C VAL A 211 -11.27 4.95 7.32
N GLY A 212 -11.43 5.00 5.99
CA GLY A 212 -12.34 5.93 5.31
C GLY A 212 -11.72 7.30 5.07
N PHE A 213 -10.40 7.36 4.94
CA PHE A 213 -9.68 8.57 4.57
C PHE A 213 -9.94 8.90 3.10
N PHE A 214 -10.47 10.10 2.81
CA PHE A 214 -10.75 10.52 1.44
C PHE A 214 -9.47 11.09 0.83
N LYS A 215 -8.86 10.31 -0.07
CA LYS A 215 -7.55 10.56 -0.66
C LYS A 215 -7.47 11.74 -1.65
N ASP A 216 -8.61 12.40 -1.91
CA ASP A 216 -8.70 13.68 -2.64
C ASP A 216 -8.61 14.91 -1.71
N ILE A 217 -8.59 14.71 -0.40
CA ILE A 217 -8.46 15.75 0.62
C ILE A 217 -7.07 15.63 1.25
N ALA A 218 -6.33 16.74 1.28
CA ALA A 218 -4.97 16.77 1.80
C ALA A 218 -4.96 16.45 3.31
N PRO A 219 -3.89 15.83 3.82
CA PRO A 219 -3.69 15.68 5.26
C PRO A 219 -3.68 17.03 5.96
N PRO A 220 -4.01 17.08 7.26
CA PRO A 220 -3.99 18.31 8.05
C PRO A 220 -2.69 19.09 7.94
N ALA A 221 -2.77 20.41 7.83
CA ALA A 221 -1.63 21.30 7.89
C ALA A 221 -0.82 21.03 9.17
N GLY A 222 0.50 21.07 9.03
CA GLY A 222 1.43 20.74 10.11
C GLY A 222 1.68 19.25 10.33
N SER A 223 0.99 18.34 9.63
CA SER A 223 1.38 16.92 9.59
C SER A 223 2.61 16.69 8.73
N TYR A 224 3.29 15.56 8.95
CA TYR A 224 4.47 15.17 8.17
C TYR A 224 4.14 15.06 6.67
N LEU A 225 3.07 14.33 6.33
CA LEU A 225 2.70 14.11 4.93
C LEU A 225 2.30 15.42 4.24
N HIS A 226 1.58 16.31 4.94
CA HIS A 226 1.27 17.64 4.41
C HIS A 226 2.55 18.42 4.07
N ALA A 227 3.53 18.44 4.97
CA ALA A 227 4.81 19.12 4.75
C ALA A 227 5.57 18.55 3.53
N ARG A 228 5.58 17.22 3.36
CA ARG A 228 6.23 16.57 2.20
C ARG A 228 5.51 16.85 0.87
N LEU A 229 4.19 17.01 0.90
CA LEU A 229 3.40 17.40 -0.28
C LEU A 229 3.62 18.89 -0.62
N GLU A 230 3.67 19.75 0.39
CA GLU A 230 3.93 21.19 0.24
C GLU A 230 5.31 21.46 -0.37
N GLU A 231 6.35 20.83 0.18
CA GLU A 231 7.75 20.94 -0.27
C GLU A 231 7.91 20.63 -1.78
N GLN A 232 7.01 19.81 -2.32
CA GLN A 232 7.04 19.35 -3.70
C GLN A 232 5.98 20.02 -4.58
N ASP A 233 5.26 21.03 -4.08
CA ASP A 233 4.15 21.72 -4.77
C ASP A 233 3.02 20.75 -5.21
N LEU A 234 2.72 19.73 -4.40
CA LEU A 234 1.72 18.70 -4.69
C LEU A 234 0.36 18.99 -4.05
N LEU A 235 0.26 19.95 -3.14
CA LEU A 235 -1.00 20.30 -2.46
C LEU A 235 -2.09 20.79 -3.42
N SER A 236 -1.72 21.37 -4.57
CA SER A 236 -2.67 21.83 -5.59
C SER A 236 -3.51 20.72 -6.22
N LEU A 237 -3.12 19.44 -6.03
CA LEU A 237 -3.89 18.28 -6.51
C LEU A 237 -5.13 18.01 -5.65
N PHE A 238 -5.13 18.49 -4.41
CA PHE A 238 -6.16 18.17 -3.42
C PHE A 238 -7.28 19.23 -3.43
N LYS A 239 -8.51 18.78 -3.15
CA LYS A 239 -9.72 19.62 -3.23
C LYS A 239 -9.94 20.47 -1.99
N ALA A 240 -9.39 20.02 -0.86
CA ALA A 240 -9.51 20.62 0.46
C ALA A 240 -8.40 20.06 1.36
N GLU A 241 -8.38 20.52 2.61
CA GLU A 241 -7.51 20.00 3.66
C GLU A 241 -8.34 19.47 4.82
N TYR A 242 -7.90 18.36 5.42
CA TYR A 242 -8.54 17.80 6.59
C TYR A 242 -8.28 18.63 7.86
N PRO A 243 -9.31 18.90 8.68
CA PRO A 243 -9.07 19.31 10.06
C PRO A 243 -8.42 18.17 10.85
N ALA A 244 -7.38 18.47 11.64
CA ALA A 244 -6.66 17.47 12.43
C ALA A 244 -7.57 16.67 13.39
N GLU A 245 -8.60 17.32 13.95
CA GLU A 245 -9.58 16.66 14.81
C GLU A 245 -10.40 15.58 14.09
N VAL A 246 -10.73 15.80 12.80
CA VAL A 246 -11.44 14.80 12.00
C VAL A 246 -10.59 13.55 11.81
N VAL A 247 -9.31 13.72 11.49
CA VAL A 247 -8.38 12.60 11.31
C VAL A 247 -8.11 11.86 12.63
N ARG A 248 -8.01 12.59 13.76
CA ARG A 248 -7.95 11.96 15.09
C ARG A 248 -9.17 11.09 15.36
N ASN A 249 -10.37 11.61 15.11
CA ASN A 249 -11.60 10.85 15.31
C ASN A 249 -11.69 9.62 14.39
N MET A 250 -11.22 9.73 13.13
CA MET A 250 -11.11 8.58 12.22
C MET A 250 -10.17 7.50 12.78
N HIS A 251 -9.00 7.90 13.26
CA HIS A 251 -8.02 7.01 13.88
C HIS A 251 -8.56 6.34 15.16
N ASP A 252 -9.11 7.12 16.08
CA ASP A 252 -9.65 6.61 17.34
C ASP A 252 -10.83 5.65 17.09
N GLY A 253 -11.68 5.98 16.11
CA GLY A 253 -12.75 5.11 15.66
C GLY A 253 -12.23 3.80 15.04
N TRP A 254 -11.16 3.87 14.24
CA TRP A 254 -10.49 2.69 13.67
C TRP A 254 -9.87 1.83 14.77
N LYS A 255 -9.12 2.42 15.71
CA LYS A 255 -8.61 1.74 16.90
C LYS A 255 -9.75 1.06 17.65
N LEU A 256 -10.83 1.75 17.99
CA LEU A 256 -11.94 1.12 18.71
C LEU A 256 -12.55 -0.09 17.97
N ARG A 257 -12.66 -0.01 16.63
CA ARG A 257 -13.21 -1.09 15.80
C ARG A 257 -12.28 -2.30 15.67
N PHE A 258 -10.97 -2.07 15.59
CA PHE A 258 -10.00 -3.11 15.22
C PHE A 258 -9.00 -3.47 16.34
N SER A 259 -8.86 -2.65 17.38
CA SER A 259 -8.19 -2.98 18.66
C SER A 259 -9.14 -3.66 19.65
N GLY A 260 -10.46 -3.65 19.37
CA GLY A 260 -11.54 -4.16 20.22
C GLY A 260 -11.99 -5.60 19.94
N GLU A 261 -11.42 -6.29 18.97
CA GLU A 261 -11.65 -7.74 18.78
C GLU A 261 -11.02 -8.61 19.88
N ALA A 262 -10.18 -8.04 20.75
CA ALA A 262 -9.61 -8.79 21.87
C ALA A 262 -10.42 -8.71 23.18
N ILE A 263 -11.07 -7.59 23.55
CA ILE A 263 -11.73 -7.51 24.88
C ILE A 263 -12.93 -6.54 24.87
N GLY A 264 -14.15 -7.09 24.86
CA GLY A 264 -15.19 -6.57 25.76
C GLY A 264 -16.48 -6.00 25.17
N LEU A 265 -16.51 -5.30 24.03
CA LEU A 265 -17.79 -4.68 23.60
C LEU A 265 -18.78 -5.71 23.04
N GLY A 266 -18.31 -6.65 22.20
CA GLY A 266 -19.15 -7.72 21.65
C GLY A 266 -19.64 -8.74 22.69
N ALA A 267 -18.94 -8.86 23.82
CA ALA A 267 -19.31 -9.71 24.96
C ALA A 267 -20.29 -8.99 25.91
N LEU A 268 -20.09 -7.71 26.19
CA LEU A 268 -21.00 -6.88 27.00
C LEU A 268 -22.38 -6.71 26.32
N VAL A 269 -22.41 -6.48 25.01
CA VAL A 269 -23.67 -6.39 24.26
C VAL A 269 -24.39 -7.75 24.22
N ARG A 270 -23.64 -8.87 24.10
CA ARG A 270 -24.22 -10.22 24.16
C ARG A 270 -24.68 -10.64 25.56
N GLN A 271 -24.10 -10.10 26.64
CA GLN A 271 -24.53 -10.37 28.02
C GLN A 271 -25.71 -9.48 28.48
N ALA A 272 -25.89 -8.29 27.91
CA ALA A 272 -26.99 -7.39 28.24
C ALA A 272 -28.36 -7.86 27.68
N ILE A 273 -28.36 -8.50 26.50
CA ILE A 273 -29.60 -8.94 25.82
C ILE A 273 -30.37 -10.05 26.58
N PRO A 274 -29.72 -11.08 27.17
CA PRO A 274 -30.41 -12.10 27.97
C PRO A 274 -30.90 -11.61 29.34
N ALA A 275 -30.28 -10.56 29.90
CA ALA A 275 -30.67 -10.00 31.19
C ALA A 275 -31.98 -9.19 31.08
N LEU A 276 -32.13 -8.39 30.01
CA LEU A 276 -33.35 -7.60 29.77
C LEU A 276 -34.58 -8.46 29.45
N ARG A 277 -34.39 -9.59 28.74
CA ARG A 277 -35.48 -10.55 28.47
C ARG A 277 -35.99 -11.28 29.72
N ARG A 278 -35.11 -11.58 30.69
CA ARG A 278 -35.50 -12.23 31.96
C ARG A 278 -36.29 -11.30 32.88
N THR A 279 -35.99 -10.01 32.87
CA THR A 279 -36.72 -9.01 33.66
C THR A 279 -38.11 -8.71 33.09
N ALA A 280 -38.26 -8.74 31.75
CA ALA A 280 -39.56 -8.58 31.09
C ALA A 280 -40.49 -9.79 31.30
N ALA A 281 -39.97 -11.03 31.25
CA ALA A 281 -40.77 -12.24 31.45
C ALA A 281 -41.31 -12.41 32.88
N ARG A 282 -40.57 -11.93 33.90
CA ARG A 282 -41.02 -11.94 35.32
C ARG A 282 -42.07 -10.89 35.67
N ARG A 283 -42.24 -9.84 34.84
CA ARG A 283 -43.28 -8.82 35.02
C ARG A 283 -44.60 -9.16 34.34
N ALA A 284 -44.63 -10.16 33.45
CA ALA A 284 -45.83 -10.61 32.74
C ALA A 284 -46.55 -11.80 33.41
N THR A 285 -46.06 -12.27 34.56
CA THR A 285 -46.62 -13.43 35.31
C THR A 285 -46.92 -13.10 36.78
N ARG A 286 -47.16 -11.81 37.09
CA ARG A 286 -47.79 -11.37 38.33
C ARG A 286 -49.01 -10.52 38.02
#